data_AF-A0A2T5C6Z9-F1
#
_entry.id   AF-A0A2T5C6Z9-F1
#
_cell.length_a   1.000
_cell.length_b   1.000
_cell.length_c   1.000
_cell.angle_alpha   90.00
_cell.angle_beta   90.00
_cell.angle_gamma   90.00
#
_symmetry.space_group_name_H-M   'P 1'
#
loop_
_entity.id
_entity.type
_entity.pdbx_description
1 polymer ?
#
loop_
_entity_poly.entity_id
_entity_poly.type
_entity_poly.pdbx_seq_one_letter_code
_entity_poly.pdbx_strand_id
1 'polypeptide(L)'
;YVLSKTPGNTVSNLSSSRALRDVTAKHGGTYYAAAVGEVNVVEKMREVNAVIGGEGNGGVIYPASHNGRDALVGVALFLTHLAKSGLKCSEMRKQYPAYFMSKNKIELTPDIDVDGILVKIKELYTSEK
;
A
#
# COMPACT_ATOMS: atom_id res chain seq x y z
N TYR A 1 13.17 4.04 -1.40
CA TYR A 1 13.81 5.36 -1.49
C TYR A 1 13.39 6.32 -0.38
N VAL A 2 12.11 6.74 -0.29
CA VAL A 2 11.69 7.75 0.69
C VAL A 2 12.05 7.37 2.12
N LEU A 3 11.70 6.15 2.58
CA LEU A 3 12.00 5.69 3.94
C LEU A 3 13.51 5.59 4.28
N SER A 4 14.39 5.48 3.28
CA SER A 4 15.85 5.49 3.53
C SER A 4 16.43 6.90 3.61
N LYS A 5 15.63 7.93 3.34
CA LYS A 5 16.00 9.35 3.43
C LYS A 5 15.24 10.06 4.54
N THR A 6 13.96 9.73 4.67
CA THR A 6 13.04 10.27 5.67
C THR A 6 12.38 9.10 6.39
N PRO A 7 12.93 8.66 7.54
CA PRO A 7 12.29 7.64 8.37
C PRO A 7 10.88 8.08 8.77
N GLY A 8 9.92 7.14 8.81
CA GLY A 8 8.55 7.46 9.19
C GLY A 8 7.56 6.35 8.86
N ASN A 9 6.28 6.65 9.11
CA ASN A 9 5.18 5.72 8.90
C ASN A 9 4.70 5.71 7.45
N THR A 10 4.01 4.64 7.06
CA THR A 10 3.36 4.56 5.75
C THR A 10 1.91 4.12 5.86
N VAL A 11 1.13 4.44 4.83
CA VAL A 11 -0.27 4.03 4.72
C VAL A 11 -0.56 3.51 3.34
N SER A 12 -1.30 2.40 3.25
CA SER A 12 -2.01 2.06 2.01
C SER A 12 -3.41 1.54 2.28
N ASN A 13 -4.23 1.45 1.23
CA ASN A 13 -5.55 0.85 1.37
C ASN A 13 -5.47 -0.68 1.60
N LEU A 14 -6.55 -1.26 2.14
CA LEU A 14 -6.67 -2.71 2.40
C LEU A 14 -6.56 -3.59 1.15
N SER A 15 -6.72 -3.02 -0.05
CA SER A 15 -6.56 -3.76 -1.33
C SER A 15 -5.10 -3.79 -1.83
N SER A 16 -4.16 -3.24 -1.08
CA SER A 16 -2.73 -3.18 -1.46
C SER A 16 -1.97 -4.44 -1.04
N SER A 17 -0.86 -4.72 -1.74
CA SER A 17 0.05 -5.78 -1.34
C SER A 17 0.67 -5.51 0.04
N ARG A 18 0.93 -6.58 0.80
CA ARG A 18 1.67 -6.54 2.07
C ARG A 18 3.12 -6.06 1.90
N ALA A 19 3.62 -5.93 0.67
CA ALA A 19 4.97 -5.44 0.39
C ALA A 19 5.30 -4.09 1.05
N LEU A 20 4.35 -3.13 1.10
CA LEU A 20 4.59 -1.83 1.73
C LEU A 20 4.81 -1.97 3.24
N ARG A 21 4.04 -2.85 3.90
CA ARG A 21 4.20 -3.15 5.32
C ARG A 21 5.61 -3.63 5.63
N ASP A 22 6.09 -4.62 4.87
CA ASP A 22 7.40 -5.23 5.11
C ASP A 22 8.55 -4.24 4.83
N VAL A 23 8.42 -3.42 3.77
CA VAL A 23 9.38 -2.35 3.47
C VAL A 23 9.41 -1.29 4.58
N THR A 24 8.26 -0.99 5.18
CA THR A 24 8.14 -0.02 6.27
C THR A 24 8.78 -0.54 7.55
N ALA A 25 8.47 -1.78 7.94
CA ALA A 25 9.08 -2.44 9.09
C ALA A 25 10.60 -2.59 8.94
N LYS A 26 11.09 -2.90 7.72
CA LYS A 26 12.53 -2.96 7.42
C LYS A 26 13.26 -1.63 7.66
N HIS A 27 12.56 -0.50 7.57
CA HIS A 27 13.10 0.83 7.87
C HIS A 27 12.72 1.34 9.27
N GLY A 28 12.20 0.47 10.15
CA GLY A 28 11.84 0.82 11.53
C GLY A 28 10.56 1.64 11.70
N GLY A 29 9.77 1.80 10.64
CA GLY A 29 8.49 2.53 10.68
C GLY A 29 7.30 1.62 11.03
N THR A 30 6.15 2.24 11.27
CA THR A 30 4.86 1.53 11.41
C THR A 30 4.01 1.69 10.16
N TYR A 31 3.47 0.58 9.66
CA TYR A 31 2.51 0.56 8.57
C TYR A 31 1.08 0.60 9.09
N TYR A 32 0.23 1.38 8.43
CA TYR A 32 -1.20 1.43 8.71
C TYR A 32 -2.00 1.12 7.44
N ALA A 33 -3.14 0.45 7.62
CA ALA A 33 -4.10 0.23 6.55
C ALA A 33 -5.27 1.21 6.68
N ALA A 34 -5.76 1.70 5.54
CA ALA A 34 -7.00 2.48 5.45
C ALA A 34 -8.05 1.75 4.60
N ALA A 35 -9.31 2.15 4.73
CA ALA A 35 -10.35 1.74 3.77
C ALA A 35 -9.96 2.15 2.34
N VAL A 36 -10.55 1.48 1.34
CA VAL A 36 -10.31 1.81 -0.08
C VAL A 36 -10.81 3.23 -0.39
N GLY A 37 -10.05 3.98 -1.21
CA GLY A 37 -10.35 5.37 -1.58
C GLY A 37 -9.27 6.34 -1.09
N GLU A 38 -8.84 7.25 -1.97
CA GLU A 38 -7.77 8.23 -1.71
C GLU A 38 -8.00 9.05 -0.44
N VAL A 39 -9.23 9.53 -0.22
CA VAL A 39 -9.58 10.36 0.94
C VAL A 39 -9.27 9.63 2.25
N ASN A 40 -9.67 8.35 2.36
CA ASN A 40 -9.43 7.53 3.53
C ASN A 40 -7.92 7.33 3.79
N VAL A 41 -7.14 7.12 2.72
CA VAL A 41 -5.68 6.98 2.83
C VAL A 41 -5.06 8.29 3.30
N VAL A 42 -5.43 9.43 2.69
CA VAL A 42 -4.91 10.76 3.06
C VAL A 42 -5.26 11.13 4.50
N GLU A 43 -6.49 10.87 4.94
CA GLU A 43 -6.91 11.11 6.33
C GLU A 43 -6.08 10.28 7.31
N LYS A 44 -5.93 8.97 7.07
CA LYS A 44 -5.09 8.11 7.91
C LYS A 44 -3.62 8.55 7.88
N MET A 45 -3.10 8.98 6.73
CA MET A 45 -1.74 9.50 6.62
C MET A 45 -1.52 10.74 7.51
N ARG A 46 -2.50 11.65 7.59
CA ARG A 46 -2.45 12.82 8.47
C ARG A 46 -2.50 12.41 9.94
N GLU A 47 -3.39 11.49 10.30
CA GLU A 47 -3.54 10.97 11.68
C GLU A 47 -2.23 10.37 12.22
N VAL A 48 -1.51 9.62 11.39
CA VAL A 48 -0.30 8.87 11.81
C VAL A 48 1.00 9.53 11.38
N ASN A 49 0.94 10.76 10.86
CA ASN A 49 2.08 11.51 10.31
C ASN A 49 2.93 10.67 9.34
N ALA A 50 2.27 10.00 8.39
CA ALA A 50 2.94 9.15 7.41
C ALA A 50 3.74 9.99 6.40
N VAL A 51 4.92 9.49 6.03
CA VAL A 51 5.85 10.19 5.13
C VAL A 51 5.63 9.83 3.66
N ILE A 52 4.97 8.70 3.39
CA ILE A 52 4.54 8.27 2.07
C ILE A 52 3.38 7.28 2.20
N GLY A 53 2.48 7.29 1.23
CA GLY A 53 1.41 6.31 1.16
C GLY A 53 0.92 6.12 -0.26
N GLY A 54 -0.21 5.43 -0.40
CA GLY A 54 -0.80 5.22 -1.70
C GLY A 54 -1.84 4.11 -1.77
N GLU A 55 -2.26 3.78 -2.98
CA GLU A 55 -3.23 2.72 -3.25
C GLU A 55 -2.65 1.62 -4.13
N GLY A 56 -3.23 0.41 -4.04
CA GLY A 56 -2.76 -0.78 -4.74
C GLY A 56 -2.85 -0.71 -6.27
N ASN A 57 -3.50 0.32 -6.83
CA ASN A 57 -3.49 0.63 -8.26
C ASN A 57 -2.23 1.39 -8.71
N GLY A 58 -1.30 1.71 -7.79
CA GLY A 58 -0.05 2.42 -8.07
C GLY A 58 -0.10 3.92 -7.78
N GLY A 59 -1.23 4.45 -7.28
CA GLY A 59 -1.34 5.85 -6.91
C GLY A 59 -0.49 6.21 -5.69
N VAL A 60 0.61 6.93 -5.90
CA VAL A 60 1.54 7.38 -4.84
C VAL A 60 1.05 8.69 -4.23
N ILE A 61 1.07 8.79 -2.91
CA ILE A 61 0.77 10.00 -2.14
C ILE A 61 2.02 10.41 -1.37
N TYR A 62 2.51 11.62 -1.61
CA TYR A 62 3.72 12.15 -0.97
C TYR A 62 3.43 13.50 -0.30
N PRO A 63 3.15 13.52 1.02
CA PRO A 63 2.66 14.70 1.73
C PRO A 63 3.56 15.93 1.65
N ALA A 64 4.87 15.75 1.46
CA ALA A 64 5.81 16.86 1.32
C ALA A 64 5.66 17.63 -0.02
N SER A 65 4.98 17.04 -1.01
CA SER A 65 4.59 17.73 -2.25
C SER A 65 3.12 18.17 -2.17
N HIS A 66 2.20 17.20 -2.10
CA HIS A 66 0.78 17.46 -1.88
C HIS A 66 0.07 16.23 -1.29
N ASN A 67 -1.09 16.47 -0.66
CA ASN A 67 -1.89 15.43 -0.02
C ASN A 67 -2.96 14.87 -0.98
N GLY A 68 -2.51 14.17 -2.01
CA GLY A 68 -3.34 13.47 -3.01
C GLY A 68 -2.47 12.55 -3.86
N ARG A 69 -3.07 11.72 -4.73
CA ARG A 69 -2.28 10.86 -5.63
C ARG A 69 -1.60 11.71 -6.71
N ASP A 70 -0.30 11.48 -6.91
CA ASP A 70 0.51 12.20 -7.88
C ASP A 70 1.39 11.24 -8.69
N ALA A 71 1.06 11.10 -9.97
CA ALA A 71 1.83 10.26 -10.89
C ALA A 71 3.22 10.87 -11.19
N LEU A 72 3.33 12.20 -11.29
CA LEU A 72 4.59 12.86 -11.63
C LEU A 72 5.58 12.77 -10.47
N VAL A 73 5.12 12.97 -9.23
CA VAL A 73 5.95 12.72 -8.05
C VAL A 73 6.33 11.25 -7.95
N GLY A 74 5.41 10.33 -8.22
CA GLY A 74 5.70 8.89 -8.27
C GLY A 74 6.83 8.56 -9.26
N VAL A 75 6.75 9.09 -10.49
CA VAL A 75 7.78 8.92 -11.53
C VAL A 75 9.10 9.55 -11.09
N ALA A 76 9.08 10.78 -10.56
CA ALA A 76 10.29 11.46 -10.09
C ALA A 76 11.00 10.68 -8.98
N LEU A 77 10.25 10.17 -7.99
CA LEU A 77 10.78 9.35 -6.90
C LEU A 77 11.36 8.03 -7.42
N PHE A 78 10.67 7.36 -8.35
CA PHE A 78 11.14 6.12 -8.95
C PHE A 78 12.42 6.32 -9.76
N LEU A 79 12.44 7.28 -10.69
CA LEU A 79 13.61 7.57 -11.53
C LEU A 79 14.80 8.04 -10.69
N THR A 80 14.56 8.86 -9.66
CA THR A 80 15.61 9.24 -8.70
C THR A 80 16.18 8.02 -8.00
N HIS A 81 15.33 7.08 -7.55
CA HIS A 81 15.79 5.87 -6.91
C HIS A 81 16.62 5.00 -7.86
N LEU A 82 16.16 4.83 -9.10
CA LEU A 82 16.81 4.04 -10.13
C LEU A 82 18.19 4.61 -10.46
N ALA A 83 18.25 5.90 -10.79
CA ALA A 83 19.50 6.59 -11.13
C ALA A 83 20.53 6.51 -10.01
N LYS A 84 20.13 6.70 -8.74
CA LYS A 84 21.02 6.62 -7.58
C LYS A 84 21.42 5.20 -7.20
N SER A 85 20.68 4.20 -7.61
CA SER A 85 20.99 2.79 -7.31
C SER A 85 22.02 2.19 -8.25
N GLY A 86 22.11 2.68 -9.50
CA GLY A 86 22.92 2.07 -10.56
C GLY A 86 22.41 0.71 -11.04
N LEU A 87 21.23 0.27 -10.60
CA LEU A 87 20.66 -1.03 -10.92
C LEU A 87 19.73 -0.98 -12.13
N LYS A 88 19.53 -2.14 -12.77
CA LYS A 88 18.43 -2.33 -13.71
C LYS A 88 17.09 -2.38 -12.95
N CYS A 89 16.00 -1.98 -13.61
CA CYS A 89 14.66 -2.04 -13.03
C CYS A 89 14.31 -3.46 -12.52
N SER A 90 14.71 -4.51 -13.25
CA SER A 90 14.47 -5.90 -12.87
C SER A 90 15.24 -6.32 -11.62
N GLU A 91 16.46 -5.82 -11.43
CA GLU A 91 17.28 -6.06 -10.24
C GLU A 91 16.72 -5.32 -9.03
N MET A 92 16.29 -4.07 -9.22
CA MET A 92 15.60 -3.31 -8.18
C MET A 92 14.30 -4.01 -7.75
N ARG A 93 13.50 -4.53 -8.69
CA ARG A 93 12.25 -5.24 -8.36
C ARG A 93 12.48 -6.49 -7.51
N LYS A 94 13.59 -7.21 -7.74
CA LYS A 94 13.98 -8.42 -6.99
C LYS A 94 14.33 -8.17 -5.52
N GLN A 95 14.61 -6.91 -5.13
CA GLN A 95 14.90 -6.58 -3.73
C GLN A 95 13.67 -6.46 -2.83
N TYR A 96 12.48 -6.39 -3.43
CA TYR A 96 11.23 -6.30 -2.70
C TYR A 96 10.58 -7.67 -2.54
N PRO A 97 9.82 -7.92 -1.46
CA PRO A 97 9.06 -9.14 -1.28
C PRO A 97 8.24 -9.52 -2.53
N ALA A 98 8.27 -10.80 -2.88
CA ALA A 98 7.46 -11.35 -3.95
C ALA A 98 6.12 -11.82 -3.39
N TYR A 99 5.06 -11.08 -3.70
CA TYR A 99 3.69 -11.44 -3.38
C TYR A 99 2.93 -11.72 -4.67
N PHE A 100 2.10 -12.76 -4.62
CA PHE A 100 1.11 -13.07 -5.66
C PHE A 100 -0.27 -12.73 -5.12
N MET A 101 -1.10 -12.10 -5.95
CA MET A 101 -2.46 -11.71 -5.57
C MET A 101 -3.44 -12.33 -6.57
N SER A 102 -4.38 -13.11 -6.06
CA SER A 102 -5.52 -13.59 -6.83
C SER A 102 -6.71 -12.69 -6.57
N LYS A 103 -7.32 -12.14 -7.63
CA LYS A 103 -8.53 -11.33 -7.56
C LYS A 103 -9.64 -12.05 -8.31
N ASN A 104 -10.65 -12.49 -7.57
CA ASN A 104 -11.84 -13.10 -8.14
C ASN A 104 -12.99 -12.11 -8.02
N LYS A 105 -13.82 -12.05 -9.06
CA LYS A 105 -15.08 -11.33 -9.04
C LYS A 105 -16.20 -12.35 -8.96
N ILE A 106 -17.07 -12.20 -7.98
CA ILE A 106 -18.30 -12.98 -7.85
C ILE A 106 -19.45 -12.00 -8.12
N GLU A 107 -20.36 -12.39 -9.00
CA GLU A 107 -21.57 -11.63 -9.25
C GLU A 107 -22.58 -11.92 -8.13
N LEU A 108 -23.12 -10.87 -7.52
CA LEU A 108 -24.09 -11.00 -6.44
C LEU A 108 -25.49 -11.13 -7.04
N THR A 109 -26.21 -12.19 -6.67
CA THR A 109 -27.63 -12.36 -6.96
C THR A 109 -28.45 -12.08 -5.69
N PRO A 110 -29.75 -11.73 -5.81
CA PRO A 110 -30.60 -11.46 -4.65
C PRO A 110 -30.69 -12.62 -3.64
N ASP A 111 -30.46 -13.85 -4.09
CA ASP A 111 -30.51 -15.06 -3.27
C ASP A 111 -29.22 -15.29 -2.44
N ILE A 112 -28.16 -14.52 -2.68
CA ILE A 112 -26.89 -14.66 -1.97
C ILE A 112 -26.92 -13.84 -0.68
N ASP A 113 -26.85 -14.52 0.46
CA ASP A 113 -26.63 -13.90 1.77
C ASP A 113 -25.16 -13.45 1.92
N VAL A 114 -24.90 -12.21 1.48
CA VAL A 114 -23.57 -11.59 1.54
C VAL A 114 -23.08 -11.44 2.97
N ASP A 115 -23.94 -10.99 3.88
CA ASP A 115 -23.56 -10.72 5.27
C ASP A 115 -23.20 -12.03 5.99
N GLY A 116 -24.00 -13.08 5.81
CA GLY A 116 -23.69 -14.41 6.34
C GLY A 116 -22.38 -14.98 5.82
N ILE A 117 -22.05 -14.76 4.53
CA ILE A 117 -20.76 -15.15 3.95
C ILE A 117 -19.62 -14.37 4.61
N LEU A 118 -19.74 -13.05 4.77
CA LEU A 118 -18.69 -12.22 5.39
C LEU A 118 -18.44 -12.60 6.85
N VAL A 119 -19.50 -12.95 7.61
CA VAL A 119 -19.37 -13.46 8.98
C VAL A 119 -18.57 -14.77 9.00
N LYS A 120 -18.93 -15.74 8.14
CA LYS A 120 -18.22 -17.03 8.05
C LYS A 120 -16.75 -16.86 7.65
N ILE A 121 -16.45 -15.95 6.71
CA ILE A 121 -15.07 -15.66 6.32
C ILE A 121 -14.29 -15.08 7.51
N LYS A 122 -14.88 -14.14 8.24
CA LYS A 122 -14.25 -13.55 9.44
C LYS A 122 -13.94 -14.62 10.49
N GLU A 123 -14.87 -15.53 10.75
CA GLU A 123 -14.67 -16.65 11.68
C GLU A 123 -13.56 -17.59 11.20
N LEU A 124 -13.61 -18.00 9.93
CA LEU A 124 -12.63 -18.93 9.35
C LEU A 124 -11.19 -18.40 9.42
N TYR A 125 -10.99 -17.10 9.25
CA TYR A 125 -9.67 -16.47 9.22
C TYR A 125 -9.30 -15.73 10.52
N THR A 126 -9.98 -16.01 11.64
CA THR A 126 -9.72 -15.33 12.93
C THR A 126 -8.27 -15.49 13.44
N SER A 127 -7.58 -16.58 13.06
CA SER A 127 -6.19 -16.83 13.45
C SER A 127 -5.15 -16.12 12.57
N GLU A 128 -5.55 -15.49 11.46
CA GLU A 128 -4.64 -14.77 10.57
C GLU A 128 -4.47 -13.31 11.00
N LYS A 129 -3.22 -12.81 10.95
CA LYS A 129 -2.83 -11.43 11.28
C LYS A 129 -2.39 -10.63 10.07
#